data_AF-A0A2E7HVT1-F1
#
_entry.id   AF-A0A2E7HVT1-F1
#
_cell.length_a   1.000
_cell.length_b   1.000
_cell.length_c   1.000
_cell.angle_alpha   90.00
_cell.angle_beta   90.00
_cell.angle_gamma   90.00
#
_symmetry.space_group_name_H-M   'P 1'
#
loop_
_entity.id
_entity.type
_entity.pdbx_description
1 polymer ?
#
loop_
_entity_poly.entity_id
_entity_poly.type
_entity_poly.pdbx_seq_one_letter_code
_entity_poly.pdbx_strand_id
1 'polypeptide(L)'
;MELIDGNWKDSLLSKDIVAALKFTDHFILTPGPISDETRSLLLSSFTQNEIAELSIGVALFHGFSKMLIALGREPEEMDTTIVPTPQLPDSAVSSANFSSDFSHLFTHIPDIGMRWEILEGALLSIGDVPDSALSLLKHRMSELLGVNYLVSDQEITPIENSELLRDVSENFVFDIRSISSDTRREISEIYSSEGLLQLMFAMALYDGILRMEATKL
;
A
#
# COMPACT_ATOMS: atom_id res chain seq x y z
N MET A 1 -21.37 10.84 -8.88
CA MET A 1 -20.74 9.80 -9.73
C MET A 1 -21.10 8.49 -9.09
N GLU A 2 -21.96 7.69 -9.72
CA GLU A 2 -22.20 6.31 -9.27
C GLU A 2 -20.86 5.58 -9.32
N LEU A 3 -20.45 4.95 -8.21
CA LEU A 3 -19.51 3.83 -8.27
C LEU A 3 -19.93 2.95 -9.45
N ILE A 4 -18.98 2.42 -10.23
CA ILE A 4 -19.32 1.52 -11.34
C ILE A 4 -20.30 0.50 -10.80
N ASP A 5 -21.53 0.60 -11.29
CA ASP A 5 -22.64 -0.23 -10.90
C ASP A 5 -22.16 -1.68 -10.94
N GLY A 6 -22.08 -2.32 -9.77
CA GLY A 6 -21.64 -3.69 -9.60
C GLY A 6 -22.50 -4.73 -10.35
N ASN A 7 -23.43 -4.29 -11.21
CA ASN A 7 -24.15 -5.06 -12.19
C ASN A 7 -23.27 -5.49 -13.37
N TRP A 8 -22.12 -6.12 -13.06
CA TRP A 8 -21.25 -6.80 -14.03
C TRP A 8 -21.96 -7.93 -14.79
N LYS A 9 -23.12 -8.38 -14.29
CA LYS A 9 -23.94 -9.45 -14.88
C LYS A 9 -24.49 -9.09 -16.27
N ASP A 10 -24.66 -7.80 -16.55
CA ASP A 10 -25.14 -7.29 -17.85
C ASP A 10 -24.00 -6.74 -18.74
N SER A 11 -22.74 -6.83 -18.28
CA SER A 11 -21.58 -6.31 -19.01
C SER A 11 -21.10 -7.28 -20.10
N LEU A 12 -20.67 -6.75 -21.25
CA LEU A 12 -20.03 -7.51 -22.34
C LEU A 12 -18.58 -7.94 -22.00
N LEU A 13 -18.16 -7.83 -20.73
CA LEU A 13 -16.79 -8.11 -20.30
C LEU A 13 -16.54 -9.61 -20.22
N SER A 14 -15.32 -10.02 -20.58
CA SER A 14 -14.90 -11.41 -20.38
C SER A 14 -14.82 -11.72 -18.88
N LYS A 15 -14.97 -13.01 -18.54
CA LYS A 15 -14.88 -13.47 -17.14
C LYS A 15 -13.57 -13.08 -16.47
N ASP A 16 -12.47 -13.11 -17.22
CA ASP A 16 -11.14 -12.79 -16.71
C ASP A 16 -11.01 -11.30 -16.36
N ILE A 17 -11.61 -10.41 -17.16
CA ILE A 17 -11.66 -8.97 -16.84
C ILE A 17 -12.50 -8.73 -15.59
N VAL A 18 -13.66 -9.38 -15.46
CA VAL A 18 -14.50 -9.27 -14.25
C VAL A 18 -13.75 -9.77 -13.02
N ALA A 19 -12.97 -10.84 -13.13
CA ALA A 19 -12.13 -11.36 -12.05
C ALA A 19 -11.07 -10.34 -11.63
N ALA A 20 -10.34 -9.76 -12.58
CA ALA A 20 -9.32 -8.74 -12.32
C ALA A 20 -9.90 -7.46 -11.70
N LEU A 21 -11.09 -7.02 -12.15
CA LEU A 21 -11.78 -5.85 -11.60
C LEU A 21 -12.20 -6.09 -10.15
N LYS A 22 -12.85 -7.22 -9.85
CA LYS A 22 -13.23 -7.57 -8.47
C LYS A 22 -12.02 -7.68 -7.54
N PHE A 23 -10.92 -8.24 -8.03
CA PHE A 23 -9.67 -8.28 -7.30
C PHE A 23 -9.16 -6.88 -6.99
N THR A 24 -9.13 -6.00 -8.00
CA THR A 24 -8.64 -4.62 -7.87
C THR A 24 -9.50 -3.81 -6.91
N ASP A 25 -10.83 -3.91 -7.03
CA ASP A 25 -11.77 -3.25 -6.13
C ASP A 25 -11.55 -3.68 -4.69
N HIS A 26 -11.43 -4.99 -4.44
CA HIS A 26 -11.15 -5.51 -3.10
C HIS A 26 -9.80 -4.99 -2.59
N PHE A 27 -8.74 -5.08 -3.38
CA PHE A 27 -7.39 -4.65 -3.02
C PHE A 27 -7.34 -3.17 -2.59
N ILE A 28 -8.06 -2.30 -3.29
CA ILE A 28 -8.09 -0.85 -3.04
C ILE A 28 -9.01 -0.52 -1.86
N LEU A 29 -10.23 -1.05 -1.84
CA LEU A 29 -11.30 -0.63 -0.93
C LEU A 29 -11.30 -1.37 0.41
N THR A 30 -10.85 -2.63 0.41
CA THR A 30 -11.01 -3.55 1.55
C THR A 30 -9.65 -4.17 1.89
N PRO A 31 -8.80 -3.46 2.65
CA PRO A 31 -7.54 -4.03 3.10
C PRO A 31 -7.79 -5.26 3.98
N GLY A 32 -7.47 -6.44 3.46
CA GLY A 32 -7.69 -7.74 4.13
C GLY A 32 -7.92 -8.88 3.14
N PRO A 33 -8.11 -10.11 3.63
CA PRO A 33 -8.21 -11.30 2.78
C PRO A 33 -9.37 -11.21 1.79
N ILE A 34 -9.17 -11.68 0.56
CA ILE A 34 -10.25 -11.80 -0.42
C ILE A 34 -11.24 -12.91 -0.03
N SER A 35 -12.49 -12.77 -0.47
CA SER A 35 -13.49 -13.83 -0.31
C SER A 35 -13.14 -15.08 -1.12
N ASP A 36 -13.60 -16.25 -0.64
CA ASP A 36 -13.41 -17.54 -1.32
C ASP A 36 -13.98 -17.55 -2.75
N GLU A 37 -15.06 -16.79 -2.98
CA GLU A 37 -15.72 -16.62 -4.27
C GLU A 37 -14.82 -15.85 -5.25
N THR A 38 -14.26 -14.72 -4.83
CA THR A 38 -13.34 -13.92 -5.63
C THR A 38 -12.05 -14.69 -5.89
N ARG A 39 -11.54 -15.40 -4.88
CA ARG A 39 -10.36 -16.27 -4.99
C ARG A 39 -10.58 -17.37 -6.03
N SER A 40 -11.70 -18.08 -5.95
CA SER A 40 -12.03 -19.15 -6.90
C SER A 40 -12.17 -18.62 -8.33
N LEU A 41 -12.75 -17.44 -8.50
CA LEU A 41 -12.89 -16.78 -9.79
C LEU A 41 -11.51 -16.41 -10.37
N LEU A 42 -10.64 -15.77 -9.59
CA LEU A 42 -9.26 -15.45 -9.97
C LEU A 42 -8.50 -16.69 -10.41
N LEU A 43 -8.51 -17.75 -9.60
CA LEU A 43 -7.78 -18.99 -9.88
C LEU A 43 -8.35 -19.77 -11.08
N SER A 44 -9.60 -19.50 -11.48
CA SER A 44 -10.19 -20.08 -12.69
C SER A 44 -9.81 -19.32 -13.96
N SER A 45 -9.37 -18.06 -13.83
CA SER A 45 -9.07 -17.14 -14.93
C SER A 45 -7.58 -16.90 -15.14
N PHE A 46 -6.77 -17.01 -14.09
CA PHE A 46 -5.36 -16.64 -14.10
C PHE A 46 -4.49 -17.68 -13.39
N THR A 47 -3.25 -17.81 -13.86
CA THR A 47 -2.20 -18.56 -13.18
C THR A 47 -1.68 -17.81 -11.95
N GLN A 48 -0.99 -18.51 -11.04
CA GLN A 48 -0.38 -17.88 -9.87
C GLN A 48 0.61 -16.77 -10.25
N ASN A 49 1.36 -16.95 -11.35
CA ASN A 49 2.29 -15.93 -11.84
C ASN A 49 1.53 -14.67 -12.31
N GLU A 50 0.48 -14.83 -13.10
CA GLU A 50 -0.35 -13.71 -13.58
C GLU A 50 -1.07 -12.99 -12.43
N ILE A 51 -1.53 -13.73 -11.42
CA ILE A 51 -2.12 -13.14 -10.21
C ILE A 51 -1.07 -12.34 -9.42
N ALA A 52 0.15 -12.87 -9.29
CA ALA A 52 1.23 -12.15 -8.62
C ALA A 52 1.62 -10.87 -9.39
N GLU A 53 1.71 -10.94 -10.72
CA GLU A 53 1.94 -9.77 -11.60
C GLU A 53 0.81 -8.74 -11.50
N LEU A 54 -0.45 -9.19 -11.47
CA LEU A 54 -1.61 -8.33 -11.26
C LEU A 54 -1.53 -7.64 -9.89
N SER A 55 -1.20 -8.39 -8.85
CA SER A 55 -1.10 -7.89 -7.47
C SER A 55 -0.05 -6.80 -7.33
N ILE A 56 1.16 -7.04 -7.84
CA ILE A 56 2.23 -6.03 -7.79
C ILE A 56 1.93 -4.83 -8.70
N GLY A 57 1.30 -5.05 -9.85
CA GLY A 57 0.85 -3.98 -10.72
C GLY A 57 -0.13 -3.05 -10.00
N VAL A 58 -1.19 -3.61 -9.41
CA VAL A 58 -2.18 -2.84 -8.65
C VAL A 58 -1.54 -2.15 -7.44
N ALA A 59 -0.67 -2.83 -6.69
CA ALA A 59 0.09 -2.27 -5.58
C ALA A 59 0.87 -1.01 -5.98
N LEU A 60 1.66 -1.09 -7.06
CA LEU A 60 2.47 0.04 -7.53
C LEU A 60 1.60 1.20 -8.04
N PHE A 61 0.58 0.93 -8.86
CA PHE A 61 -0.32 1.98 -9.35
C PHE A 61 -1.07 2.66 -8.20
N HIS A 62 -1.56 1.91 -7.21
CA HIS A 62 -2.25 2.45 -6.05
C HIS A 62 -1.32 3.31 -5.18
N GLY A 63 -0.16 2.77 -4.79
CA GLY A 63 0.79 3.48 -3.95
C GLY A 63 1.31 4.77 -4.61
N PHE A 64 1.71 4.70 -5.88
CA PHE A 64 2.25 5.87 -6.58
C PHE A 64 1.19 6.92 -6.91
N SER A 65 -0.05 6.52 -7.24
CA SER A 65 -1.12 7.49 -7.40
C SER A 65 -1.37 8.25 -6.09
N LYS A 66 -1.42 7.56 -4.95
CA LYS A 66 -1.54 8.19 -3.62
C LYS A 66 -0.38 9.11 -3.30
N MET A 67 0.85 8.73 -3.62
CA MET A 67 2.01 9.61 -3.48
C MET A 67 1.85 10.90 -4.30
N LEU A 68 1.38 10.84 -5.54
CA LEU A 68 1.16 12.05 -6.36
C LEU A 68 0.09 12.97 -5.72
N ILE A 69 -0.97 12.38 -5.15
CA ILE A 69 -2.01 13.12 -4.43
C ILE A 69 -1.43 13.77 -3.17
N ALA A 70 -0.69 13.01 -2.36
CA ALA A 70 -0.03 13.50 -1.15
C ALA A 70 0.98 14.61 -1.43
N LEU A 71 1.59 14.63 -2.62
CA LEU A 71 2.49 15.70 -3.06
C LEU A 71 1.77 16.91 -3.65
N GLY A 72 0.43 16.90 -3.73
CA GLY A 72 -0.36 17.96 -4.35
C GLY A 72 -0.11 18.08 -5.85
N ARG A 73 0.15 16.96 -6.53
CA ARG A 73 0.44 16.88 -7.98
C ARG A 73 -0.71 16.30 -8.80
N GLU A 74 -1.92 16.31 -8.26
CA GLU A 74 -3.13 16.00 -9.02
C GLU A 74 -3.33 17.05 -10.14
N PRO A 75 -3.68 16.63 -11.37
CA PRO A 75 -4.14 17.57 -12.40
C PRO A 75 -5.39 18.32 -11.92
N GLU A 76 -5.43 19.65 -12.08
CA GLU A 76 -6.56 20.49 -11.66
C GLU A 76 -7.90 20.09 -12.30
N GLU A 77 -7.85 19.48 -13.49
CA GLU A 77 -9.02 19.06 -14.27
C GLU A 77 -9.52 17.65 -13.90
N MET A 78 -8.93 16.97 -12.93
CA MET A 78 -9.30 15.60 -12.58
C MET A 78 -10.55 15.56 -11.68
N ASP A 79 -11.58 14.84 -12.13
CA ASP A 79 -12.78 14.58 -11.32
C ASP A 79 -12.41 13.90 -10.00
N THR A 80 -12.92 14.44 -8.88
CA THR A 80 -12.69 13.87 -7.54
C THR A 80 -13.65 12.71 -7.29
N THR A 81 -13.10 11.52 -7.07
CA THR A 81 -13.84 10.38 -6.52
C THR A 81 -13.74 10.38 -5.00
N ILE A 82 -14.89 10.50 -4.32
CA ILE A 82 -14.97 10.37 -2.86
C ILE A 82 -15.20 8.90 -2.53
N VAL A 83 -14.22 8.26 -1.91
CA VAL A 83 -14.32 6.89 -1.41
C VAL A 83 -14.52 6.97 0.11
N PRO A 84 -15.47 6.21 0.70
CA PRO A 84 -15.61 6.14 2.14
C PRO A 84 -14.29 5.66 2.76
N THR A 85 -13.87 6.29 3.86
CA THR A 85 -12.72 5.83 4.65
C THR A 85 -12.91 4.35 4.98
N PRO A 86 -11.99 3.46 4.57
CA PRO A 86 -12.06 2.04 4.93
C PRO A 86 -12.16 1.91 6.46
N GLN A 87 -13.02 1.01 6.93
CA GLN A 87 -13.09 0.72 8.36
C GLN A 87 -11.87 -0.12 8.75
N LEU A 88 -11.30 0.17 9.93
CA LEU A 88 -10.28 -0.70 10.52
C LEU A 88 -10.81 -2.15 10.55
N PRO A 89 -9.97 -3.15 10.22
CA PRO A 89 -10.41 -4.54 10.26
C PRO A 89 -10.91 -4.93 11.66
N ASP A 90 -12.09 -5.57 11.73
CA ASP A 90 -12.77 -5.96 12.98
C ASP A 90 -12.01 -7.04 13.78
N SER A 91 -11.03 -7.71 13.17
CA SER A 91 -10.26 -8.79 13.80
C SER A 91 -8.88 -8.31 14.27
N ALA A 92 -8.63 -8.42 15.57
CA ALA A 92 -7.28 -8.30 16.12
C ALA A 92 -6.38 -9.41 15.53
N VAL A 93 -5.21 -9.01 15.02
CA VAL A 93 -4.28 -9.92 14.35
C VAL A 93 -3.73 -10.93 15.35
N SER A 94 -3.91 -12.23 15.07
CA SER A 94 -3.39 -13.33 15.88
C SER A 94 -1.87 -13.44 15.71
N SER A 95 -1.15 -13.45 16.83
CA SER A 95 0.31 -13.35 16.99
C SER A 95 1.12 -14.60 16.55
N ALA A 96 0.64 -15.38 15.59
CA ALA A 96 1.21 -16.71 15.31
C ALA A 96 2.19 -16.75 14.12
N ASN A 97 2.19 -15.77 13.22
CA ASN A 97 3.08 -15.74 12.06
C ASN A 97 3.54 -14.31 11.83
N PHE A 98 4.72 -13.98 12.34
CA PHE A 98 5.35 -12.72 12.06
C PHE A 98 6.40 -12.90 10.95
N SER A 99 6.43 -12.00 9.98
CA SER A 99 7.50 -11.95 9.00
C SER A 99 8.26 -10.64 9.10
N SER A 100 9.59 -10.71 9.03
CA SER A 100 10.47 -9.54 8.88
C SER A 100 10.72 -9.19 7.41
N ASP A 101 10.31 -10.06 6.49
CA ASP A 101 10.54 -9.98 5.04
C ASP A 101 9.27 -10.40 4.26
N PHE A 102 9.06 -9.84 3.07
CA PHE A 102 7.93 -10.15 2.18
C PHE A 102 8.35 -10.93 0.91
N SER A 103 9.55 -11.51 0.89
CA SER A 103 10.08 -12.28 -0.25
C SER A 103 9.18 -13.41 -0.73
N HIS A 104 8.38 -14.02 0.15
CA HIS A 104 7.43 -15.08 -0.23
C HIS A 104 6.37 -14.60 -1.24
N LEU A 105 6.02 -13.31 -1.23
CA LEU A 105 5.08 -12.71 -2.19
C LEU A 105 5.60 -12.76 -3.64
N PHE A 106 6.91 -12.89 -3.81
CA PHE A 106 7.57 -12.90 -5.11
C PHE A 106 7.96 -14.30 -5.60
N THR A 107 7.60 -15.37 -4.88
CA THR A 107 7.95 -16.76 -5.23
C THR A 107 7.58 -17.13 -6.67
N HIS A 108 6.45 -16.59 -7.16
CA HIS A 108 5.94 -16.84 -8.51
C HIS A 108 6.45 -15.86 -9.57
N ILE A 109 7.11 -14.77 -9.15
CA ILE A 109 7.62 -13.68 -9.99
C ILE A 109 9.03 -13.23 -9.53
N PRO A 110 10.02 -14.15 -9.48
CA PRO A 110 11.31 -13.89 -8.84
C PRO A 110 12.09 -12.72 -9.47
N ASP A 111 11.96 -12.50 -10.78
CA ASP A 111 12.59 -11.37 -11.46
C ASP A 111 12.02 -10.01 -10.99
N ILE A 112 10.74 -9.97 -10.64
CA ILE A 112 10.10 -8.79 -10.04
C ILE A 112 10.55 -8.64 -8.59
N GLY A 113 10.65 -9.73 -7.83
CA GLY A 113 11.19 -9.72 -6.47
C GLY A 113 12.59 -9.13 -6.40
N MET A 114 13.49 -9.54 -7.30
CA MET A 114 14.83 -8.95 -7.38
C MET A 114 14.80 -7.44 -7.68
N ARG A 115 13.91 -7.00 -8.59
CA ARG A 115 13.74 -5.56 -8.88
C ARG A 115 13.17 -4.79 -7.70
N TRP A 116 12.28 -5.41 -6.93
CA TRP A 116 11.73 -4.86 -5.70
C TRP A 116 12.83 -4.65 -4.67
N GLU A 117 13.68 -5.66 -4.41
CA GLU A 117 14.81 -5.56 -3.49
C GLU A 117 15.78 -4.45 -3.91
N ILE A 118 16.09 -4.33 -5.20
CA ILE A 118 16.92 -3.24 -5.74
C ILE A 118 16.26 -1.88 -5.49
N LEU A 119 14.94 -1.77 -5.68
CA LEU A 119 14.20 -0.54 -5.48
C LEU A 119 14.14 -0.13 -4.00
N GLU A 120 13.81 -1.06 -3.11
CA GLU A 120 13.78 -0.82 -1.66
C GLU A 120 15.19 -0.49 -1.13
N GLY A 121 16.22 -1.20 -1.60
CA GLY A 121 17.61 -0.89 -1.27
C GLY A 121 18.05 0.49 -1.75
N ALA A 122 17.67 0.89 -2.97
CA ALA A 122 17.93 2.22 -3.48
C ALA A 122 17.23 3.30 -2.65
N LEU A 123 15.97 3.07 -2.26
CA LEU A 123 15.21 3.96 -1.39
C LEU A 123 15.88 4.17 -0.03
N LEU A 124 16.32 3.09 0.62
CA LEU A 124 17.03 3.17 1.90
C LEU A 124 18.38 3.88 1.75
N SER A 125 19.05 3.73 0.61
CA SER A 125 20.37 4.35 0.37
C SER A 125 20.37 5.88 0.18
N ILE A 126 19.19 6.52 0.02
CA ILE A 126 19.08 7.98 -0.09
C ILE A 126 19.58 8.67 1.19
N GLY A 127 19.16 8.15 2.36
CA GLY A 127 19.68 8.58 3.66
C GLY A 127 19.20 9.94 4.19
N ASP A 128 18.23 10.59 3.54
CA ASP A 128 17.66 11.87 4.00
C ASP A 128 16.63 11.68 5.14
N VAL A 129 16.02 10.51 5.21
CA VAL A 129 15.14 10.05 6.30
C VAL A 129 15.84 8.92 7.07
N PRO A 130 15.95 8.99 8.41
CA PRO A 130 16.54 7.93 9.20
C PRO A 130 15.77 6.60 9.07
N ASP A 131 16.49 5.48 9.06
CA ASP A 131 15.89 4.14 8.99
C ASP A 131 14.83 3.90 10.06
N SER A 132 15.05 4.40 11.29
CA SER A 132 14.07 4.30 12.37
C SER A 132 12.73 4.98 12.05
N ALA A 133 12.76 6.10 11.32
CA ALA A 133 11.55 6.79 10.89
C ALA A 133 10.84 6.00 9.78
N LEU A 134 11.58 5.45 8.80
CA LEU A 134 11.02 4.60 7.75
C LEU A 134 10.39 3.32 8.33
N SER A 135 11.06 2.70 9.31
CA SER A 135 10.55 1.52 10.00
C SER A 135 9.33 1.82 10.86
N LEU A 136 9.27 3.00 11.51
CA LEU A 136 8.07 3.45 12.21
C LEU A 136 6.88 3.57 11.25
N LEU A 137 7.08 4.15 10.06
CA LEU A 137 6.03 4.24 9.03
C LEU A 137 5.57 2.85 8.59
N LYS A 138 6.51 1.97 8.21
CA LYS A 138 6.19 0.60 7.77
C LYS A 138 5.43 -0.18 8.84
N HIS A 139 5.88 -0.07 10.09
CA HIS A 139 5.20 -0.70 11.21
C HIS A 139 3.80 -0.13 11.44
N ARG A 140 3.65 1.20 11.48
CA ARG A 140 2.32 1.81 11.65
C ARG A 140 1.36 1.39 10.53
N MET A 141 1.81 1.43 9.28
CA MET A 141 1.01 1.01 8.14
C MET A 141 0.63 -0.48 8.21
N SER A 142 1.53 -1.34 8.69
CA SER A 142 1.23 -2.75 8.90
C SER A 142 0.14 -2.97 9.95
N GLU A 143 0.15 -2.19 11.04
CA GLU A 143 -0.91 -2.25 12.06
C GLU A 143 -2.27 -1.85 11.47
N LEU A 144 -2.30 -0.76 10.70
CA LEU A 144 -3.51 -0.24 10.07
C LEU A 144 -4.11 -1.22 9.06
N LEU A 145 -3.26 -1.99 8.37
CA LEU A 145 -3.66 -2.98 7.36
C LEU A 145 -3.83 -4.40 7.95
N GLY A 146 -3.63 -4.59 9.26
CA GLY A 146 -3.77 -5.89 9.91
C GLY A 146 -2.70 -6.92 9.51
N VAL A 147 -1.51 -6.47 9.12
CA VAL A 147 -0.38 -7.31 8.71
C VAL A 147 0.59 -7.51 9.88
N ASN A 148 0.94 -8.77 10.16
CA ASN A 148 1.94 -9.11 11.18
C ASN A 148 3.36 -8.82 10.69
N TYR A 149 3.89 -7.66 11.04
CA TYR A 149 5.26 -7.24 10.72
C TYR A 149 6.11 -7.12 11.99
N LEU A 150 7.27 -7.78 12.00
CA LEU A 150 8.27 -7.62 13.08
C LEU A 150 9.18 -6.45 12.77
N VAL A 151 9.26 -5.51 13.71
CA VAL A 151 10.30 -4.49 13.74
C VAL A 151 11.61 -5.12 14.17
N SER A 152 12.70 -4.82 13.48
CA SER A 152 14.04 -5.23 13.89
C SER A 152 14.41 -4.59 15.24
N ASP A 153 14.91 -5.39 16.19
CA ASP A 153 15.33 -4.93 17.53
C ASP A 153 16.39 -3.80 17.55
N GLN A 154 16.96 -3.45 16.39
CA GLN A 154 18.00 -2.41 16.27
C GLN A 154 17.47 -0.96 16.24
N GLU A 155 16.16 -0.74 16.27
CA GLU A 155 15.56 0.55 15.90
C GLU A 155 14.86 1.32 17.03
N ILE A 156 15.21 1.06 18.29
CA ILE A 156 14.66 1.77 19.46
C ILE A 156 15.37 3.11 19.68
N THR A 157 15.50 3.93 18.63
CA THR A 157 15.94 5.32 18.78
C THR A 157 14.70 6.19 18.97
N PRO A 158 14.62 7.03 20.02
CA PRO A 158 13.51 7.97 20.18
C PRO A 158 13.42 8.89 18.96
N ILE A 159 12.25 8.93 18.31
CA ILE A 159 11.96 9.81 17.18
C ILE A 159 11.10 10.95 17.69
N GLU A 160 11.65 12.17 17.70
CA GLU A 160 10.97 13.36 18.25
C GLU A 160 9.66 13.65 17.52
N ASN A 161 9.61 13.46 16.20
CA ASN A 161 8.44 13.68 15.34
C ASN A 161 7.60 12.42 15.11
N SER A 162 7.58 11.48 16.07
CA SER A 162 6.87 10.20 15.93
C SER A 162 5.35 10.35 15.76
N GLU A 163 4.72 11.35 16.38
CA GLU A 163 3.28 11.63 16.21
C GLU A 163 2.98 12.07 14.76
N LEU A 164 3.75 13.00 14.21
CA LEU A 164 3.64 13.43 12.81
C LEU A 164 3.75 12.23 11.85
N LEU A 165 4.72 11.33 12.07
CA LEU A 165 4.90 10.14 11.22
C LEU A 165 3.72 9.18 11.33
N ARG A 166 3.12 9.01 12.53
CA ARG A 166 1.91 8.20 12.71
C ARG A 166 0.71 8.80 11.98
N ASP A 167 0.48 10.09 12.14
CA ASP A 167 -0.63 10.80 11.49
C ASP A 167 -0.49 10.76 9.97
N VAL A 168 0.72 10.98 9.45
CA VAL A 168 1.00 10.90 8.01
C VAL A 168 0.81 9.48 7.48
N SER A 169 1.16 8.44 8.26
CA SER A 169 0.88 7.05 7.88
C SER A 169 -0.62 6.76 7.78
N GLU A 170 -1.40 7.21 8.77
CA GLU A 170 -2.85 7.03 8.79
C GLU A 170 -3.54 7.75 7.63
N ASN A 171 -3.19 9.02 7.43
CA ASN A 171 -3.65 9.79 6.29
C ASN A 171 -3.23 9.11 4.99
N PHE A 172 -1.99 8.65 4.88
CA PHE A 172 -1.57 7.96 3.67
C PHE A 172 -2.40 6.71 3.40
N VAL A 173 -2.70 5.88 4.40
CA VAL A 173 -3.46 4.64 4.21
C VAL A 173 -4.94 4.93 3.89
N PHE A 174 -5.59 5.83 4.61
CA PHE A 174 -7.06 5.95 4.63
C PHE A 174 -7.63 7.30 4.14
N ASP A 175 -6.86 8.38 4.20
CA ASP A 175 -7.30 9.72 3.80
C ASP A 175 -6.14 10.56 3.24
N ILE A 176 -5.67 10.16 2.05
CA ILE A 176 -4.45 10.71 1.45
C ILE A 176 -4.52 12.23 1.23
N ARG A 177 -5.74 12.77 1.11
CA ARG A 177 -5.99 14.20 0.87
C ARG A 177 -5.84 15.04 2.13
N SER A 178 -5.84 14.43 3.32
CA SER A 178 -5.52 15.11 4.57
C SER A 178 -4.03 15.44 4.72
N ILE A 179 -3.16 14.91 3.86
CA ILE A 179 -1.77 15.36 3.76
C ILE A 179 -1.73 16.75 3.09
N SER A 180 -1.74 17.79 3.93
CA SER A 180 -1.84 19.18 3.51
C SER A 180 -0.49 19.78 3.06
N SER A 181 -0.52 20.99 2.49
CA SER A 181 0.70 21.75 2.19
C SER A 181 1.50 22.09 3.45
N ASP A 182 0.84 22.27 4.59
CA ASP A 182 1.50 22.55 5.85
C ASP A 182 2.20 21.29 6.40
N THR A 183 1.54 20.13 6.30
CA THR A 183 2.14 18.82 6.64
C THR A 183 3.38 18.54 5.77
N ARG A 184 3.29 18.80 4.46
CA ARG A 184 4.44 18.67 3.55
C ARG A 184 5.59 19.60 3.96
N ARG A 185 5.28 20.86 4.29
CA ARG A 185 6.27 21.84 4.72
C ARG A 185 6.96 21.39 6.01
N GLU A 186 6.20 20.92 6.99
CA GLU A 186 6.74 20.42 8.26
C GLU A 186 7.69 19.22 8.05
N ILE A 187 7.29 18.24 7.23
CA ILE A 187 8.16 17.11 6.86
C ILE A 187 9.43 17.62 6.18
N SER A 188 9.33 18.58 5.24
CA SER A 188 10.49 19.13 4.56
C SER A 188 11.41 19.98 5.44
N GLU A 189 10.88 20.61 6.49
CA GLU A 189 11.69 21.31 7.49
C GLU A 189 12.50 20.32 8.35
N ILE A 190 11.96 19.11 8.58
CA ILE A 190 12.61 18.05 9.35
C ILE A 190 13.62 17.26 8.49
N TYR A 191 13.23 16.86 7.28
CA TYR A 191 13.98 15.89 6.45
C TYR A 191 14.44 16.43 5.09
N SER A 192 14.29 17.73 4.80
CA SER A 192 14.49 18.32 3.46
C SER A 192 13.43 17.95 2.41
N SER A 193 13.54 18.53 1.21
CA SER A 193 12.63 18.24 0.10
C SER A 193 12.84 16.83 -0.44
N GLU A 194 14.09 16.39 -0.47
CA GLU A 194 14.53 15.06 -0.87
C GLU A 194 14.06 14.01 0.14
N GLY A 195 14.11 14.31 1.45
CA GLY A 195 13.55 13.43 2.47
C GLY A 195 12.02 13.35 2.45
N LEU A 196 11.31 14.45 2.14
CA LEU A 196 9.87 14.37 1.85
C LEU A 196 9.60 13.40 0.69
N LEU A 197 10.39 13.47 -0.39
CA LEU A 197 10.24 12.58 -1.53
C LEU A 197 10.52 11.12 -1.13
N GLN A 198 11.62 10.86 -0.41
CA GLN A 198 11.97 9.54 0.11
C GLN A 198 10.84 8.97 0.99
N LEU A 199 10.28 9.77 1.90
CA LEU A 199 9.19 9.38 2.79
C LEU A 199 7.93 8.98 1.99
N MET A 200 7.56 9.79 0.99
CA MET A 200 6.40 9.50 0.13
C MET A 200 6.59 8.26 -0.73
N PHE A 201 7.80 8.05 -1.28
CA PHE A 201 8.15 6.83 -1.99
C PHE A 201 8.07 5.60 -1.07
N ALA A 202 8.60 5.71 0.16
CA ALA A 202 8.57 4.63 1.14
C ALA A 202 7.14 4.22 1.45
N MET A 203 6.26 5.16 1.79
CA MET A 203 4.85 4.87 2.07
C MET A 203 4.13 4.28 0.85
N ALA A 204 4.42 4.75 -0.36
CA ALA A 204 3.83 4.17 -1.57
C ALA A 204 4.21 2.68 -1.75
N LEU A 205 5.47 2.33 -1.53
CA LEU A 205 5.94 0.94 -1.61
C LEU A 205 5.39 0.10 -0.45
N TYR A 206 5.40 0.63 0.77
CA TYR A 206 4.89 -0.07 1.95
C TYR A 206 3.40 -0.34 1.84
N ASP A 207 2.59 0.63 1.43
CA ASP A 207 1.14 0.43 1.21
C ASP A 207 0.90 -0.71 0.20
N GLY A 208 1.65 -0.72 -0.90
CA GLY A 208 1.56 -1.76 -1.91
C GLY A 208 1.87 -3.16 -1.38
N ILE A 209 3.05 -3.36 -0.78
CA ILE A 209 3.49 -4.69 -0.32
C ILE A 209 2.65 -5.18 0.87
N LEU A 210 2.25 -4.29 1.77
CA LEU A 210 1.41 -4.63 2.92
C LEU A 210 -0.01 -5.01 2.46
N ARG A 211 -0.57 -4.34 1.44
CA ARG A 211 -1.86 -4.75 0.87
C ARG A 211 -1.76 -6.08 0.15
N MET A 212 -0.68 -6.36 -0.56
CA MET A 212 -0.44 -7.68 -1.14
C MET A 212 -0.43 -8.76 -0.06
N GLU A 213 0.28 -8.52 1.06
CA GLU A 213 0.29 -9.43 2.20
C GLU A 213 -1.09 -9.56 2.86
N ALA A 214 -1.83 -8.46 3.03
CA ALA A 214 -3.16 -8.47 3.64
C ALA A 214 -4.19 -9.23 2.79
N THR A 215 -4.06 -9.15 1.46
CA THR A 215 -5.03 -9.71 0.49
C THR A 215 -5.01 -11.24 0.47
N LYS A 216 -3.94 -11.89 0.97
CA LYS A 216 -3.72 -13.34 1.10
C LYS A 216 -4.47 -14.19 0.08
N LEU A 217 -3.79 -14.46 -1.03
CA LEU A 217 -4.24 -15.37 -2.09
C LEU A 217 -3.92 -16.83 -1.78
#